data_AF-A0A2N9PCE1-F1
#
_entry.id   AF-A0A2N9PCE1-F1
#
_cell.length_a   1.000
_cell.length_b   1.000
_cell.length_c   1.000
_cell.angle_alpha   90.00
_cell.angle_beta   90.00
_cell.angle_gamma   90.00
#
_symmetry.space_group_name_H-M   'P 1'
#
loop_
_entity.id
_entity.type
_entity.pdbx_description
1 polymer ?
#
loop_
_entity_poly.entity_id
_entity_poly.type
_entity_poly.pdbx_seq_one_letter_code
_entity_poly.pdbx_strand_id
1 'polypeptide(L)'
;MSSKKDIIGSEEWCSFPELEIPYIKARVDSGAKTSAMHATNITPFSKNGENWVKFDVNPLQGNVKIIRHCEAKLIDKRIVKSSSGYREQRYVIKTNLSIGNETFPIEVTLANRDSMGFRMLLGREAMVGKMMVDPEEKYILGQPSFDEIKSHYHVNKESSAKLRIAVLASNPNLYSNCRIMEAGEMRGHEMEFLNIKECYIKLDATTPEIHYRGGRVLDNFDAVIPRIRPSITYYGCTLIRQFEAMKVFTLNSAAAITQSRDKLFSLQLLLQSGIDIPTTGFANSPLDTNDLIKMVGGSPLIIKLLEGTQGKGVVLAETKKAAESVINAFKSLNANILVQEFIKEANGKDLRLFVVDGKVVAAMQREAAPGEFRANIHMGGSASVIKVTAAEKKIAIKAAKAMDLKVAGVDIIRSSKGPLLLEVNSSPGLEGIEGATHKDIAGEMIKAIEKNFKIK
;
A
#
# COMPACT_ATOMS: atom_id res chain seq x y z
N MET A 1 -26.24 20.12 -39.96
CA MET A 1 -25.91 18.72 -40.32
C MET A 1 -25.07 18.15 -39.20
N SER A 2 -25.54 17.12 -38.49
CA SER A 2 -24.70 16.44 -37.50
C SER A 2 -23.57 15.75 -38.25
N SER A 3 -22.32 15.99 -37.88
CA SER A 3 -21.19 15.17 -38.34
C SER A 3 -21.51 13.70 -38.06
N LYS A 4 -21.18 12.82 -39.01
CA LYS A 4 -21.23 11.38 -38.79
C LYS A 4 -20.29 11.07 -37.62
N LYS A 5 -20.81 10.47 -36.56
CA LYS A 5 -20.03 10.04 -35.40
C LYS A 5 -19.66 8.57 -35.57
N ASP A 6 -18.45 8.21 -35.19
CA ASP A 6 -18.03 6.82 -35.14
C ASP A 6 -18.67 6.11 -33.95
N ILE A 7 -19.15 4.89 -34.17
CA ILE A 7 -19.68 4.04 -33.08
C ILE A 7 -18.49 3.31 -32.45
N ILE A 8 -18.40 3.36 -31.12
CA ILE A 8 -17.38 2.69 -30.32
C ILE A 8 -18.02 1.82 -29.25
N GLY A 9 -17.38 0.71 -28.90
CA GLY A 9 -17.85 -0.20 -27.85
C GLY A 9 -17.57 0.32 -26.44
N SER A 10 -17.91 -0.49 -25.44
CA SER A 10 -17.58 -0.24 -24.02
C SER A 10 -16.08 -0.34 -23.70
N GLU A 11 -15.30 -0.97 -24.59
CA GLU A 11 -13.85 -1.10 -24.54
C GLU A 11 -13.27 -0.96 -25.95
N GLU A 12 -12.16 -0.24 -26.09
CA GLU A 12 -11.50 -0.02 -27.37
C GLU A 12 -9.98 -0.10 -27.26
N TRP A 13 -9.30 -0.34 -28.37
CA TRP A 13 -7.85 -0.20 -28.47
C TRP A 13 -7.52 1.17 -29.07
N CYS A 14 -6.54 1.84 -28.46
CA CYS A 14 -6.06 3.12 -28.94
C CYS A 14 -4.55 3.21 -28.86
N SER A 15 -3.98 4.25 -29.46
CA SER A 15 -2.55 4.53 -29.44
C SER A 15 -2.28 5.99 -29.13
N PHE A 16 -1.07 6.25 -28.65
CA PHE A 16 -0.53 7.59 -28.39
C PHE A 16 0.81 7.71 -29.10
N PRO A 17 0.82 8.17 -30.37
CA PRO A 17 2.04 8.23 -31.17
C PRO A 17 3.15 9.06 -30.52
N GLU A 18 2.79 10.19 -29.90
CA GLU A 18 3.73 11.10 -29.22
C GLU A 18 4.36 10.51 -27.96
N LEU A 19 3.73 9.49 -27.37
CA LEU A 19 4.21 8.80 -26.18
C LEU A 19 4.86 7.45 -26.51
N GLU A 20 4.95 7.09 -27.79
CA GLU A 20 5.42 5.78 -28.28
C GLU A 20 4.62 4.60 -27.68
N ILE A 21 3.31 4.78 -27.51
CA ILE A 21 2.39 3.75 -27.03
C ILE A 21 1.53 3.29 -28.23
N PRO A 22 1.96 2.27 -28.98
CA PRO A 22 1.25 1.80 -30.17
C PRO A 22 -0.08 1.11 -29.86
N TYR A 23 -0.21 0.46 -28.70
CA TYR A 23 -1.47 -0.17 -28.28
C TYR A 23 -1.67 -0.07 -26.77
N ILE A 24 -2.80 0.50 -26.37
CA ILE A 24 -3.28 0.51 -24.99
C ILE A 24 -4.78 0.30 -24.99
N LYS A 25 -5.26 -0.61 -24.12
CA LYS A 25 -6.68 -0.90 -23.98
C LYS A 25 -7.34 0.19 -23.14
N ALA A 26 -8.38 0.81 -23.68
CA ALA A 26 -9.17 1.83 -23.05
C ALA A 26 -10.56 1.33 -22.66
N ARG A 27 -11.00 1.65 -21.44
CA ARG A 27 -12.42 1.59 -21.08
C ARG A 27 -13.07 2.89 -21.51
N VAL A 28 -14.19 2.78 -22.21
CA VAL A 28 -14.99 3.95 -22.59
C VAL A 28 -15.87 4.33 -21.41
N ASP A 29 -15.70 5.55 -20.90
CA ASP A 29 -16.37 6.03 -19.70
C ASP A 29 -16.96 7.43 -19.94
N SER A 30 -18.23 7.45 -20.36
CA SER A 30 -18.99 8.69 -20.58
C SER A 30 -19.28 9.47 -19.29
N GLY A 31 -19.14 8.84 -18.12
CA GLY A 31 -19.25 9.47 -16.81
C GLY A 31 -17.99 10.25 -16.41
N ALA A 32 -16.83 9.84 -16.91
CA ALA A 32 -15.58 10.58 -16.71
C ALA A 32 -15.56 11.84 -17.59
N LYS A 33 -15.31 13.01 -16.98
CA LYS A 33 -15.20 14.27 -17.73
C LYS A 33 -13.98 14.25 -18.68
N THR A 34 -12.80 14.04 -18.11
CA THR A 34 -11.51 14.04 -18.82
C THR A 34 -10.95 12.63 -18.85
N SER A 35 -10.26 12.27 -19.94
CA SER A 35 -9.56 10.99 -20.07
C SER A 35 -8.45 10.83 -19.02
N ALA A 36 -8.13 9.59 -18.68
CA ALA A 36 -7.11 9.27 -17.69
C ALA A 36 -6.23 8.11 -18.13
N MET A 37 -4.91 8.27 -18.01
CA MET A 37 -3.93 7.25 -18.31
C MET A 37 -3.25 6.79 -17.02
N HIS A 38 -3.07 5.47 -16.92
CA HIS A 38 -2.26 4.85 -15.90
C HIS A 38 -0.81 5.29 -16.07
N ALA A 39 -0.28 5.95 -15.04
CA ALA A 39 1.10 6.41 -15.00
C ALA A 39 1.67 6.22 -13.59
N THR A 40 2.93 5.78 -13.53
CA THR A 40 3.71 5.67 -12.29
C THR A 40 4.99 6.53 -12.40
N ASN A 41 5.73 6.68 -11.29
CA ASN A 41 6.97 7.48 -11.23
C ASN A 41 6.83 8.93 -11.75
N ILE A 42 5.62 9.49 -11.62
CA ILE A 42 5.27 10.82 -12.16
C ILE A 42 6.09 11.90 -11.45
N THR A 43 6.99 12.54 -12.19
CA THR A 43 7.90 13.54 -11.65
C THR A 43 7.90 14.78 -12.56
N PRO A 44 7.47 15.96 -12.08
CA PRO A 44 7.60 17.19 -12.85
C PRO A 44 9.06 17.62 -12.98
N PHE A 45 9.43 18.25 -14.10
CA PHE A 45 10.75 18.83 -14.32
C PHE A 45 10.64 20.03 -15.27
N SER A 46 11.71 20.84 -15.36
CA SER A 46 11.79 21.93 -16.33
C SER A 46 12.69 21.53 -17.49
N LYS A 47 12.22 21.76 -18.72
CA LYS A 47 12.96 21.53 -19.97
C LYS A 47 12.87 22.79 -20.81
N ASN A 48 14.01 23.41 -21.09
CA ASN A 48 14.09 24.66 -21.86
C ASN A 48 13.19 25.80 -21.33
N GLY A 49 13.04 25.92 -20.00
CA GLY A 49 12.19 26.93 -19.38
C GLY A 49 10.69 26.61 -19.35
N GLU A 50 10.26 25.48 -19.93
CA GLU A 50 8.89 25.01 -19.91
C GLU A 50 8.67 23.94 -18.83
N ASN A 51 7.43 23.82 -18.33
CA ASN A 51 7.04 22.78 -17.39
C ASN A 51 6.75 21.46 -18.13
N TRP A 52 7.43 20.40 -17.73
CA TRP A 52 7.30 19.05 -18.27
C TRP A 52 7.04 18.06 -17.14
N VAL A 53 6.60 16.87 -17.50
CA VAL A 53 6.44 15.74 -16.58
C VAL A 53 7.03 14.49 -17.22
N LYS A 54 7.85 13.76 -16.46
CA LYS A 54 8.31 12.41 -16.80
C LYS A 54 7.48 11.38 -16.03
N PHE A 55 7.14 10.28 -16.67
CA PHE A 55 6.30 9.24 -16.08
C PHE A 55 6.47 7.91 -16.82
N ASP A 56 6.12 6.83 -16.14
CA ASP A 56 6.20 5.48 -16.68
C ASP A 56 4.79 4.97 -16.96
N VAL A 57 4.59 4.42 -18.16
CA VAL A 57 3.32 3.78 -18.57
C VAL A 57 3.57 2.29 -18.77
N ASN A 58 2.77 1.46 -18.11
CA ASN A 58 2.63 0.05 -18.45
C ASN A 58 1.41 -0.11 -19.36
N PRO A 59 1.57 -0.14 -20.69
CA PRO A 59 0.43 -0.02 -21.61
C PRO A 59 -0.42 -1.29 -21.72
N LEU A 60 0.16 -2.45 -21.40
CA LEU A 60 -0.53 -3.73 -21.48
C LEU A 60 -1.14 -4.12 -20.13
N GLN A 61 -2.42 -4.49 -20.15
CA GLN A 61 -3.13 -5.04 -19.00
C GLN A 61 -2.41 -6.29 -18.48
N GLY A 62 -2.16 -6.34 -17.17
CA GLY A 62 -1.49 -7.47 -16.54
C GLY A 62 -0.07 -7.77 -17.00
N ASN A 63 0.62 -6.79 -17.59
CA ASN A 63 2.05 -6.87 -17.83
C ASN A 63 2.74 -5.61 -17.30
N VAL A 64 3.41 -5.76 -16.17
CA VAL A 64 4.19 -4.70 -15.52
C VAL A 64 5.66 -4.66 -15.96
N LYS A 65 6.12 -5.63 -16.77
CA LYS A 65 7.49 -5.68 -17.29
C LYS A 65 7.68 -4.72 -18.46
N ILE A 66 6.63 -4.53 -19.28
CA ILE A 66 6.65 -3.59 -20.40
C ILE A 66 6.36 -2.20 -19.86
N ILE A 67 7.40 -1.38 -19.83
CA ILE A 67 7.35 0.01 -19.38
C ILE A 67 7.72 0.92 -20.55
N ARG A 68 6.92 1.93 -20.81
CA ARG A 68 7.26 3.08 -21.66
C ARG A 68 7.61 4.25 -20.77
N HIS A 69 8.82 4.76 -20.92
CA HIS A 69 9.29 5.96 -20.25
C HIS A 69 8.89 7.17 -21.09
N CYS A 70 7.94 7.94 -20.60
CA CYS A 70 7.33 9.02 -21.35
C CYS A 70 7.72 10.39 -20.75
N GLU A 71 7.87 11.38 -21.63
CA GLU A 71 7.98 12.79 -21.26
C GLU A 71 6.92 13.57 -22.03
N ALA A 72 6.18 14.43 -21.34
CA ALA A 72 5.20 15.31 -21.99
C ALA A 72 5.17 16.69 -21.35
N LYS A 73 4.77 17.68 -22.14
CA LYS A 73 4.56 19.05 -21.66
C LYS A 73 3.40 19.06 -20.66
N LEU A 74 3.64 19.68 -19.51
CA LEU A 74 2.63 19.82 -18.47
C LEU A 74 1.75 21.03 -18.79
N ILE A 75 0.46 20.81 -19.05
CA ILE A 75 -0.47 21.88 -19.43
C ILE A 75 -1.32 22.38 -18.26
N ASP A 76 -1.60 21.53 -17.27
CA ASP A 76 -2.47 21.87 -16.14
C ASP A 76 -2.28 20.90 -14.95
N LYS A 77 -2.83 21.24 -13.78
CA LYS A 77 -3.02 20.33 -12.65
C LYS A 77 -4.48 20.39 -12.22
N ARG A 78 -5.17 19.25 -12.27
CA ARG A 78 -6.61 19.17 -11.95
C ARG A 78 -6.88 18.37 -10.70
N ILE A 79 -7.75 18.89 -9.85
CA ILE A 79 -8.31 18.14 -8.73
C ILE A 79 -9.43 17.25 -9.29
N VAL A 80 -9.21 15.94 -9.28
CA VAL A 80 -10.18 14.94 -9.71
C VAL A 80 -10.78 14.29 -8.46
N LYS A 81 -12.11 14.23 -8.42
CA LYS A 81 -12.87 13.55 -7.35
C LYS A 81 -13.29 12.17 -7.85
N SER A 82 -12.93 11.12 -7.11
CA SER A 82 -13.39 9.76 -7.38
C SER A 82 -14.87 9.60 -7.03
N SER A 83 -15.49 8.53 -7.55
CA SER A 83 -16.84 8.10 -7.14
C SER A 83 -16.93 7.79 -5.65
N SER A 84 -15.81 7.40 -5.02
CA SER A 84 -15.69 7.19 -3.57
C SER A 84 -15.49 8.47 -2.74
N GLY A 85 -15.42 9.65 -3.38
CA GLY A 85 -15.32 10.95 -2.72
C GLY A 85 -13.89 11.43 -2.43
N TYR A 86 -12.87 10.61 -2.71
CA TYR A 86 -11.46 10.99 -2.58
C TYR A 86 -11.09 12.05 -3.62
N ARG A 87 -10.29 13.04 -3.21
CA ARG A 87 -9.80 14.10 -4.10
C ARG A 87 -8.31 13.91 -4.32
N GLU A 88 -7.92 13.85 -5.58
CA GLU A 88 -6.53 13.68 -6.01
C GLU A 88 -6.17 14.82 -6.97
N GLN A 89 -5.00 15.44 -6.78
CA GLN A 89 -4.48 16.41 -7.74
C GLN A 89 -3.64 15.68 -8.79
N ARG A 90 -4.07 15.72 -10.04
CA ARG A 90 -3.44 15.01 -11.17
C ARG A 90 -2.79 15.97 -12.14
N TYR A 91 -1.64 15.59 -12.66
CA TYR A 91 -0.98 16.29 -13.77
C TYR A 91 -1.75 16.05 -15.07
N VAL A 92 -1.90 17.08 -15.89
CA VAL A 92 -2.59 17.00 -17.17
C VAL A 92 -1.60 17.23 -18.28
N ILE A 93 -1.59 16.31 -19.25
CA ILE A 93 -0.80 16.42 -20.48
C ILE A 93 -1.75 16.57 -21.67
N LYS A 94 -1.27 17.18 -22.75
CA LYS A 94 -1.95 17.17 -24.04
C LYS A 94 -1.18 16.25 -24.98
N THR A 95 -1.86 15.29 -25.58
CA THR A 95 -1.26 14.32 -26.50
C THR A 95 -2.27 13.95 -27.58
N ASN A 96 -1.78 13.53 -28.74
CA ASN A 96 -2.64 12.96 -29.77
C ASN A 96 -3.07 11.52 -29.42
N LEU A 97 -4.38 11.28 -29.44
CA LEU A 97 -5.00 9.95 -29.37
C LEU A 97 -5.30 9.49 -30.80
N SER A 98 -4.88 8.27 -31.14
CA SER A 98 -5.35 7.58 -32.34
C SER A 98 -6.28 6.43 -31.93
N ILE A 99 -7.46 6.38 -32.53
CA ILE A 99 -8.48 5.37 -32.26
C ILE A 99 -9.32 5.16 -33.52
N GLY A 100 -9.41 3.90 -33.97
CA GLY A 100 -9.90 3.60 -35.32
C GLY A 100 -9.05 4.32 -36.38
N ASN A 101 -9.72 5.08 -37.26
CA ASN A 101 -9.06 5.84 -38.33
C ASN A 101 -8.85 7.32 -38.00
N GLU A 102 -9.24 7.77 -36.80
CA GLU A 102 -9.09 9.16 -36.40
C GLU A 102 -7.86 9.36 -35.51
N THR A 103 -7.22 10.53 -35.65
CA THR A 103 -6.18 10.99 -34.73
C THR A 103 -6.44 12.45 -34.37
N PHE A 104 -6.56 12.74 -33.08
CA PHE A 104 -6.86 14.09 -32.61
C PHE A 104 -6.29 14.37 -31.21
N PRO A 105 -6.05 15.65 -30.86
CA PRO A 105 -5.49 16.00 -29.57
C PRO A 105 -6.53 15.84 -28.45
N ILE A 106 -6.11 15.21 -27.35
CA ILE A 106 -6.89 15.11 -26.12
C ILE A 106 -6.08 15.56 -24.91
N GLU A 107 -6.79 15.92 -23.85
CA GLU A 107 -6.19 16.10 -22.54
C GLU A 107 -6.29 14.79 -21.75
N VAL A 108 -5.19 14.40 -21.13
CA VAL A 108 -5.08 13.17 -20.35
C VAL A 108 -4.57 13.50 -18.96
N THR A 109 -5.33 13.09 -17.94
CA THR A 109 -4.86 13.11 -16.57
C THR A 109 -3.95 11.91 -16.30
N LEU A 110 -2.78 12.15 -15.73
CA LEU A 110 -1.87 11.10 -15.28
C LEU A 110 -2.28 10.66 -13.87
N ALA A 111 -2.58 9.39 -13.70
CA ALA A 111 -3.04 8.83 -12.42
C ALA A 111 -2.46 7.45 -12.19
N ASN A 112 -2.17 7.09 -10.93
CA ASN A 112 -1.93 5.69 -10.62
C ASN A 112 -3.27 4.93 -10.63
N ARG A 113 -3.52 4.23 -11.73
CA ARG A 113 -4.71 3.41 -11.96
C ARG A 113 -4.46 1.90 -11.83
N ASP A 114 -3.41 1.46 -11.14
CA ASP A 114 -3.09 0.03 -10.98
C ASP A 114 -4.29 -0.76 -10.46
N SER A 115 -5.13 -0.15 -9.62
CA SER A 115 -6.27 -0.81 -9.00
C SER A 115 -7.59 -0.78 -9.77
N MET A 116 -7.59 -0.25 -10.99
CA MET A 116 -8.84 0.08 -11.71
C MET A 116 -9.08 -0.75 -12.97
N GLY A 117 -8.31 -1.83 -13.14
CA GLY A 117 -8.50 -2.82 -14.21
C GLY A 117 -8.10 -2.38 -15.62
N PHE A 118 -8.27 -1.10 -15.99
CA PHE A 118 -7.91 -0.53 -17.30
C PHE A 118 -6.80 0.51 -17.20
N ARG A 119 -5.80 0.42 -18.10
CA ARG A 119 -4.67 1.36 -18.15
C ARG A 119 -5.06 2.70 -18.77
N MET A 120 -6.17 2.77 -19.49
CA MET A 120 -6.69 3.99 -20.10
C MET A 120 -8.20 4.10 -19.87
N LEU A 121 -8.67 5.30 -19.51
CA LEU A 121 -10.08 5.69 -19.57
C LEU A 121 -10.26 6.74 -20.65
N LEU A 122 -11.19 6.49 -21.57
CA LEU A 122 -11.63 7.47 -22.55
C LEU A 122 -12.82 8.25 -21.99
N GLY A 123 -12.56 9.51 -21.60
CA GLY A 123 -13.57 10.39 -21.01
C GLY A 123 -14.41 11.13 -22.05
N ARG A 124 -15.53 11.70 -21.59
CA ARG A 124 -16.51 12.39 -22.44
C ARG A 124 -15.91 13.52 -23.27
N GLU A 125 -15.00 14.32 -22.74
CA GLU A 125 -14.38 15.43 -23.51
C GLU A 125 -13.65 14.97 -24.77
N ALA A 126 -13.05 13.77 -24.76
CA ALA A 126 -12.43 13.19 -25.96
C ALA A 126 -13.48 12.71 -26.99
N MET A 127 -14.69 12.34 -26.55
CA MET A 127 -15.75 11.79 -27.38
C MET A 127 -16.71 12.83 -27.97
N VAL A 128 -16.85 14.01 -27.33
CA VAL A 128 -17.85 15.02 -27.73
C VAL A 128 -17.70 15.39 -29.21
N GLY A 129 -18.80 15.22 -29.97
CA GLY A 129 -18.87 15.56 -31.38
C GLY A 129 -18.19 14.57 -32.33
N LYS A 130 -17.55 13.52 -31.81
CA LYS A 130 -16.78 12.53 -32.58
C LYS A 130 -17.37 11.12 -32.52
N MET A 131 -17.83 10.71 -31.33
CA MET A 131 -18.13 9.29 -31.07
C MET A 131 -19.53 9.08 -30.46
N MET A 132 -20.09 7.90 -30.69
CA MET A 132 -21.28 7.35 -30.05
C MET A 132 -20.91 6.03 -29.37
N VAL A 133 -21.31 5.84 -28.10
CA VAL A 133 -20.95 4.65 -27.33
C VAL A 133 -22.07 3.61 -27.44
N ASP A 134 -21.74 2.43 -27.94
CA ASP A 134 -22.54 1.22 -27.82
C ASP A 134 -22.04 0.42 -26.58
N PRO A 135 -22.84 0.35 -25.50
CA PRO A 135 -22.41 -0.30 -24.27
C PRO A 135 -22.44 -1.84 -24.34
N GLU A 136 -23.14 -2.43 -25.32
CA GLU A 136 -23.25 -3.90 -25.47
C GLU A 136 -22.00 -4.49 -26.12
N GLU A 137 -21.42 -3.74 -27.05
CA GLU A 137 -20.30 -4.17 -27.86
C GLU A 137 -18.91 -3.82 -27.26
N LYS A 138 -17.88 -4.44 -27.82
CA LYS A 138 -16.46 -4.18 -27.52
C LYS A 138 -15.64 -4.25 -28.79
N TYR A 139 -14.62 -3.40 -28.87
CA TYR A 139 -13.63 -3.40 -29.96
C TYR A 139 -14.26 -3.21 -31.34
N ILE A 140 -15.26 -2.32 -31.45
CA ILE A 140 -15.96 -2.03 -32.71
C ILE A 140 -14.97 -1.51 -33.76
N LEU A 141 -13.96 -0.76 -33.31
CA LEU A 141 -12.92 -0.20 -34.18
C LEU A 141 -11.77 -1.17 -34.47
N GLY A 142 -11.91 -2.43 -34.07
CA GLY A 142 -10.94 -3.49 -34.27
C GLY A 142 -10.05 -3.74 -33.05
N GLN A 143 -9.44 -4.92 -33.04
CA GLN A 143 -8.53 -5.36 -32.00
C GLN A 143 -7.21 -5.80 -32.63
N PRO A 144 -6.06 -5.30 -32.15
CA PRO A 144 -4.76 -5.81 -32.59
C PRO A 144 -4.61 -7.27 -32.20
N SER A 145 -4.05 -8.05 -33.13
CA SER A 145 -3.63 -9.42 -32.89
C SER A 145 -2.52 -9.47 -31.84
N PHE A 146 -2.35 -10.63 -31.21
CA PHE A 146 -1.28 -10.85 -30.24
C PHE A 146 0.11 -10.63 -30.85
N ASP A 147 0.31 -11.03 -32.10
CA ASP A 147 1.59 -10.89 -32.80
C ASP A 147 1.92 -9.42 -33.10
N GLU A 148 0.92 -8.60 -33.44
CA GLU A 148 1.07 -7.14 -33.58
C GLU A 148 1.45 -6.49 -32.25
N ILE A 149 0.77 -6.84 -31.14
CA ILE A 149 1.15 -6.33 -29.82
C ILE A 149 2.60 -6.72 -29.48
N LYS A 150 2.99 -7.95 -29.78
CA LYS A 150 4.32 -8.49 -29.48
C LYS A 150 5.42 -7.83 -30.29
N SER A 151 5.22 -7.62 -31.59
CA SER A 151 6.22 -6.97 -32.45
C SER A 151 6.51 -5.55 -31.99
N HIS A 152 5.49 -4.84 -31.50
CA HIS A 152 5.58 -3.45 -31.06
C HIS A 152 6.12 -3.26 -29.62
N TYR A 153 5.95 -4.24 -28.73
CA TYR A 153 6.42 -4.14 -27.33
C TYR A 153 7.55 -5.10 -26.96
N HIS A 154 8.08 -5.89 -27.91
CA HIS A 154 9.10 -6.92 -27.66
C HIS A 154 8.79 -7.76 -26.42
N VAL A 155 7.56 -8.28 -26.34
CA VAL A 155 7.10 -9.11 -25.22
C VAL A 155 7.91 -10.43 -25.25
N ASN A 156 9.09 -10.43 -24.62
CA ASN A 156 9.79 -11.65 -24.32
C ASN A 156 8.93 -12.40 -23.30
N LYS A 157 8.47 -13.57 -23.71
CA LYS A 157 7.85 -14.56 -22.83
C LYS A 157 8.93 -15.15 -21.93
N GLU A 158 9.59 -14.34 -21.12
CA GLU A 158 10.07 -14.87 -19.85
C GLU A 158 8.81 -15.11 -19.04
N SER A 159 8.30 -16.34 -19.20
CA SER A 159 7.44 -17.04 -18.28
C SER A 159 7.99 -16.78 -16.87
N SER A 160 7.53 -15.72 -16.21
CA SER A 160 7.51 -15.74 -14.76
C SER A 160 6.68 -16.96 -14.41
N ALA A 161 7.27 -17.92 -13.69
CA ALA A 161 6.53 -19.11 -13.31
C ALA A 161 5.23 -18.66 -12.63
N LYS A 162 4.09 -19.09 -13.16
CA LYS A 162 2.78 -18.72 -12.65
C LYS A 162 2.66 -19.32 -11.24
N LEU A 163 2.85 -18.50 -10.21
CA LEU A 163 2.64 -18.89 -8.82
C LEU A 163 1.15 -18.88 -8.48
N ARG A 164 0.74 -19.73 -7.55
CA ARG A 164 -0.55 -19.67 -6.87
C ARG A 164 -0.37 -19.06 -5.49
N ILE A 165 -0.92 -17.87 -5.29
CA ILE A 165 -0.67 -17.04 -4.10
C ILE A 165 -2.00 -16.77 -3.40
N ALA A 166 -2.06 -17.08 -2.11
CA ALA A 166 -3.21 -16.76 -1.27
C ALA A 166 -3.05 -15.41 -0.55
N VAL A 167 -4.13 -14.63 -0.45
CA VAL A 167 -4.24 -13.50 0.50
C VAL A 167 -5.11 -13.94 1.66
N LEU A 168 -4.50 -14.16 2.82
CA LEU A 168 -5.19 -14.63 4.02
C LEU A 168 -5.62 -13.45 4.90
N ALA A 169 -6.90 -13.09 4.88
CA ALA A 169 -7.41 -11.90 5.56
C ALA A 169 -8.84 -12.07 6.07
N SER A 170 -9.45 -11.00 6.59
CA SER A 170 -10.82 -11.02 7.13
C SER A 170 -11.86 -10.29 6.27
N ASN A 171 -11.44 -9.42 5.36
CA ASN A 171 -12.34 -8.61 4.54
C ASN A 171 -11.73 -8.43 3.13
N PRO A 172 -12.34 -8.98 2.07
CA PRO A 172 -11.82 -8.88 0.72
C PRO A 172 -11.89 -7.47 0.15
N ASN A 173 -12.83 -6.64 0.61
CA ASN A 173 -13.14 -5.33 0.04
C ASN A 173 -12.26 -4.19 0.60
N LEU A 174 -11.29 -4.50 1.45
CA LEU A 174 -10.35 -3.48 1.91
C LEU A 174 -9.36 -3.14 0.79
N TYR A 175 -9.10 -1.84 0.59
CA TYR A 175 -8.19 -1.33 -0.43
C TYR A 175 -6.88 -2.13 -0.50
N SER A 176 -6.23 -2.37 0.64
CA SER A 176 -4.94 -3.09 0.67
C SER A 176 -5.05 -4.53 0.15
N ASN A 177 -6.16 -5.22 0.39
CA ASN A 177 -6.34 -6.61 -0.03
C ASN A 177 -6.68 -6.66 -1.52
N CYS A 178 -7.58 -5.78 -2.01
CA CYS A 178 -7.84 -5.61 -3.44
C CYS A 178 -6.55 -5.33 -4.21
N ARG A 179 -5.75 -4.37 -3.74
CA ARG A 179 -4.46 -4.00 -4.33
C ARG A 179 -3.48 -5.15 -4.45
N ILE A 180 -3.36 -5.98 -3.41
CA ILE A 180 -2.47 -7.14 -3.42
C ILE A 180 -2.96 -8.20 -4.43
N MET A 181 -4.27 -8.48 -4.45
CA MET A 181 -4.88 -9.39 -5.41
C MET A 181 -4.63 -8.91 -6.86
N GLU A 182 -4.97 -7.66 -7.15
CA GLU A 182 -4.76 -7.03 -8.45
C GLU A 182 -3.29 -7.05 -8.86
N ALA A 183 -2.37 -6.68 -7.95
CA ALA A 183 -0.94 -6.67 -8.26
C ALA A 183 -0.40 -8.08 -8.59
N GLY A 184 -0.92 -9.12 -7.93
CA GLY A 184 -0.54 -10.49 -8.24
C GLY A 184 -1.09 -10.97 -9.58
N GLU A 185 -2.38 -10.73 -9.85
CA GLU A 185 -3.02 -11.04 -11.14
C GLU A 185 -2.33 -10.30 -12.29
N MET A 186 -1.99 -9.03 -12.08
CA MET A 186 -1.30 -8.18 -13.06
C MET A 186 0.15 -8.58 -13.30
N ARG A 187 0.69 -9.51 -12.50
CA ARG A 187 2.01 -10.11 -12.68
C ARG A 187 1.92 -11.53 -13.22
N GLY A 188 0.70 -11.98 -13.56
CA GLY A 188 0.43 -13.28 -14.17
C GLY A 188 0.29 -14.42 -13.17
N HIS A 189 0.12 -14.13 -11.88
CA HIS A 189 -0.08 -15.15 -10.85
C HIS A 189 -1.56 -15.48 -10.66
N GLU A 190 -1.83 -16.68 -10.15
CA GLU A 190 -3.16 -17.06 -9.69
C GLU A 190 -3.35 -16.60 -8.26
N MET A 191 -4.30 -15.68 -8.06
CA MET A 191 -4.57 -15.08 -6.77
C MET A 191 -5.84 -15.63 -6.17
N GLU A 192 -5.80 -15.99 -4.89
CA GLU A 192 -6.97 -16.46 -4.17
C GLU A 192 -7.12 -15.75 -2.83
N PHE A 193 -8.30 -15.20 -2.56
CA PHE A 193 -8.61 -14.62 -1.26
C PHE A 193 -9.14 -15.71 -0.32
N LEU A 194 -8.53 -15.83 0.86
CA LEU A 194 -8.95 -16.77 1.90
C LEU A 194 -9.40 -16.01 3.15
N ASN A 195 -10.64 -16.24 3.58
CA ASN A 195 -11.11 -15.71 4.85
C ASN A 195 -10.54 -16.55 6.01
N ILE A 196 -9.82 -15.88 6.92
CA ILE A 196 -9.22 -16.51 8.10
C ILE A 196 -10.25 -17.35 8.89
N LYS A 197 -11.47 -16.85 9.09
CA LYS A 197 -12.49 -17.52 9.90
C LYS A 197 -13.13 -18.74 9.22
N GLU A 198 -12.89 -18.91 7.94
CA GLU A 198 -13.43 -20.02 7.15
C GLU A 198 -12.41 -21.14 6.97
N CYS A 199 -11.15 -20.90 7.36
CA CYS A 199 -10.11 -21.90 7.36
C CYS A 199 -10.12 -22.71 8.66
N TYR A 200 -9.87 -24.01 8.59
CA TYR A 200 -9.62 -24.90 9.73
C TYR A 200 -8.54 -25.92 9.34
N ILE A 201 -7.93 -26.61 10.31
CA ILE A 201 -6.72 -27.41 10.04
C ILE A 201 -6.86 -28.84 10.50
N LYS A 202 -6.14 -29.74 9.81
CA LYS A 202 -5.88 -31.10 10.24
C LYS A 202 -4.39 -31.18 10.62
N LEU A 203 -4.13 -31.46 11.88
CA LEU A 203 -2.79 -31.72 12.39
C LEU A 203 -2.49 -33.21 12.23
N ASP A 204 -1.64 -33.53 11.27
CA ASP A 204 -1.18 -34.90 11.03
C ASP A 204 0.32 -34.88 10.73
N ALA A 205 1.03 -35.90 11.21
CA ALA A 205 2.48 -35.97 11.05
C ALA A 205 2.92 -36.21 9.59
N THR A 206 2.03 -36.78 8.77
CA THR A 206 2.33 -37.19 7.39
C THR A 206 1.61 -36.35 6.35
N THR A 207 0.38 -35.91 6.67
CA THR A 207 -0.55 -35.23 5.77
C THR A 207 -1.17 -34.01 6.46
N PRO A 208 -0.35 -33.00 6.84
CA PRO A 208 -0.86 -31.76 7.39
C PRO A 208 -1.71 -31.04 6.33
N GLU A 209 -2.92 -30.63 6.69
CA GLU A 209 -3.85 -29.98 5.75
C GLU A 209 -4.44 -28.71 6.36
N ILE A 210 -4.79 -27.78 5.48
CA ILE A 210 -5.71 -26.69 5.78
C ILE A 210 -6.94 -26.90 4.92
N HIS A 211 -8.10 -26.75 5.53
CA HIS A 211 -9.41 -26.85 4.90
C HIS A 211 -10.06 -25.48 4.89
N TYR A 212 -10.95 -25.28 3.93
CA TYR A 212 -11.82 -24.12 3.83
C TYR A 212 -13.28 -24.55 4.02
N ARG A 213 -14.13 -23.59 4.40
CA ARG A 213 -15.57 -23.83 4.54
C ARG A 213 -16.11 -24.59 3.32
N GLY A 214 -16.85 -25.68 3.59
CA GLY A 214 -17.35 -26.59 2.56
C GLY A 214 -16.48 -27.84 2.36
N GLY A 215 -15.42 -28.04 3.16
CA GLY A 215 -14.60 -29.25 3.09
C GLY A 215 -13.50 -29.23 2.03
N ARG A 216 -13.30 -28.10 1.35
CA ARG A 216 -12.25 -27.97 0.33
C ARG A 216 -10.89 -27.92 1.00
N VAL A 217 -10.01 -28.85 0.64
CA VAL A 217 -8.59 -28.82 1.04
C VAL A 217 -7.89 -27.69 0.29
N LEU A 218 -7.13 -26.89 1.02
CA LEU A 218 -6.30 -25.81 0.49
C LEU A 218 -4.90 -26.35 0.21
N ASP A 219 -4.73 -26.90 -0.98
CA ASP A 219 -3.47 -27.44 -1.47
C ASP A 219 -2.86 -26.54 -2.57
N ASN A 220 -1.63 -26.85 -2.98
CA ASN A 220 -0.98 -26.27 -4.15
C ASN A 220 -0.80 -24.74 -4.13
N PHE A 221 -0.63 -24.13 -2.97
CA PHE A 221 -0.20 -22.73 -2.87
C PHE A 221 1.32 -22.65 -2.79
N ASP A 222 1.92 -21.78 -3.60
CA ASP A 222 3.34 -21.47 -3.51
C ASP A 222 3.60 -20.48 -2.37
N ALA A 223 2.69 -19.51 -2.20
CA ALA A 223 2.84 -18.46 -1.21
C ALA A 223 1.51 -18.03 -0.56
N VAL A 224 1.60 -17.46 0.63
CA VAL A 224 0.50 -16.81 1.35
C VAL A 224 0.93 -15.46 1.92
N ILE A 225 0.07 -14.46 1.75
CA ILE A 225 0.24 -13.09 2.26
C ILE A 225 -0.73 -12.89 3.43
N PRO A 226 -0.29 -13.07 4.69
CA PRO A 226 -1.11 -12.77 5.86
C PRO A 226 -1.43 -11.29 6.01
N ARG A 227 -2.72 -10.97 6.12
CA ARG A 227 -3.26 -9.65 6.43
C ARG A 227 -4.09 -9.72 7.71
N ILE A 228 -3.42 -10.10 8.79
CA ILE A 228 -4.01 -10.49 10.08
C ILE A 228 -4.24 -9.26 10.97
N ARG A 229 -5.52 -9.01 11.31
CA ARG A 229 -5.92 -7.98 12.29
C ARG A 229 -5.52 -8.41 13.71
N PRO A 230 -5.22 -7.48 14.63
CA PRO A 230 -4.72 -7.89 15.94
C PRO A 230 -5.70 -8.74 16.76
N SER A 231 -7.02 -8.52 16.61
CA SER A 231 -8.07 -9.29 17.31
C SER A 231 -8.15 -10.77 16.95
N ILE A 232 -7.50 -11.20 15.87
CA ILE A 232 -7.46 -12.60 15.41
C ILE A 232 -6.03 -13.10 15.25
N THR A 233 -5.06 -12.45 15.92
CA THR A 233 -3.63 -12.78 15.80
C THR A 233 -3.36 -14.24 16.11
N TYR A 234 -3.91 -14.76 17.22
CA TYR A 234 -3.69 -16.14 17.63
C TYR A 234 -4.11 -17.13 16.54
N TYR A 235 -5.36 -17.06 16.10
CA TYR A 235 -5.90 -17.97 15.09
C TYR A 235 -5.23 -17.78 13.73
N GLY A 236 -5.03 -16.53 13.30
CA GLY A 236 -4.35 -16.23 12.04
C GLY A 236 -2.92 -16.78 12.01
N CYS A 237 -2.14 -16.60 13.08
CA CYS A 237 -0.79 -17.14 13.16
C CYS A 237 -0.77 -18.67 13.24
N THR A 238 -1.80 -19.31 13.81
CA THR A 238 -1.96 -20.77 13.75
C THR A 238 -2.10 -21.26 12.31
N LEU A 239 -2.92 -20.60 11.49
CA LEU A 239 -3.03 -20.95 10.06
C LEU A 239 -1.72 -20.72 9.31
N ILE A 240 -1.02 -19.62 9.60
CA ILE A 240 0.28 -19.35 8.97
C ILE A 240 1.32 -20.40 9.35
N ARG A 241 1.40 -20.83 10.61
CA ARG A 241 2.28 -21.95 11.01
C ARG A 241 1.93 -23.25 10.28
N GLN A 242 0.64 -23.49 10.01
CA GLN A 242 0.23 -24.65 9.25
C GLN A 242 0.67 -24.54 7.78
N PHE A 243 0.54 -23.37 7.15
CA PHE A 243 1.09 -23.12 5.81
C PHE A 243 2.62 -23.32 5.79
N GLU A 244 3.34 -22.83 6.80
CA GLU A 244 4.79 -23.04 6.95
C GLU A 244 5.14 -24.54 7.06
N ALA A 245 4.38 -25.31 7.86
CA ALA A 245 4.55 -26.76 7.98
C ALA A 245 4.29 -27.50 6.66
N MET A 246 3.37 -27.00 5.84
CA MET A 246 3.11 -27.46 4.47
C MET A 246 4.14 -26.94 3.44
N LYS A 247 5.20 -26.26 3.89
CA LYS A 247 6.29 -25.68 3.07
C LYS A 247 5.83 -24.57 2.11
N VAL A 248 4.70 -23.93 2.41
CA VAL A 248 4.21 -22.76 1.67
C VAL A 248 4.96 -21.51 2.14
N PHE A 249 5.38 -20.65 1.21
CA PHE A 249 6.08 -19.42 1.55
C PHE A 249 5.16 -18.38 2.20
N THR A 250 5.57 -17.75 3.29
CA THR A 250 4.73 -16.78 4.01
C THR A 250 5.33 -15.36 4.03
N LEU A 251 4.53 -14.36 3.66
CA LEU A 251 4.95 -12.95 3.63
C LEU A 251 4.07 -12.08 4.57
N ASN A 252 4.27 -12.04 5.89
CA ASN A 252 5.39 -12.50 6.72
C ASN A 252 5.16 -13.87 7.41
N SER A 253 6.17 -14.38 8.12
CA SER A 253 6.09 -15.59 8.95
C SER A 253 5.22 -15.40 10.21
N ALA A 254 4.71 -16.50 10.75
CA ALA A 254 3.92 -16.47 11.99
C ALA A 254 4.74 -15.96 13.17
N ALA A 255 6.03 -16.33 13.24
CA ALA A 255 6.94 -15.89 14.29
C ALA A 255 7.12 -14.36 14.24
N ALA A 256 7.45 -13.79 13.08
CA ALA A 256 7.66 -12.36 12.91
C ALA A 256 6.38 -11.54 13.19
N ILE A 257 5.21 -12.04 12.76
CA ILE A 257 3.92 -11.42 13.07
C ILE A 257 3.68 -11.41 14.59
N THR A 258 3.87 -12.54 15.26
CA THR A 258 3.68 -12.66 16.72
C THR A 258 4.57 -11.68 17.47
N GLN A 259 5.87 -11.65 17.14
CA GLN A 259 6.84 -10.74 17.76
C GLN A 259 6.46 -9.26 17.56
N SER A 260 5.96 -8.89 16.37
CA SER A 260 5.50 -7.52 16.10
C SER A 260 4.22 -7.10 16.79
N ARG A 261 3.43 -8.05 17.29
CA ARG A 261 2.17 -7.77 17.98
C ARG A 261 2.40 -7.52 19.46
N ASP A 262 3.43 -8.14 20.03
CA ASP A 262 3.90 -7.83 21.37
C ASP A 262 4.73 -6.54 21.35
N LYS A 263 4.09 -5.43 21.74
CA LYS A 263 4.73 -4.11 21.78
C LYS A 263 5.88 -4.05 22.78
N LEU A 264 5.80 -4.75 23.91
CA LEU A 264 6.86 -4.70 24.91
C LEU A 264 8.08 -5.47 24.42
N PHE A 265 7.85 -6.71 23.97
CA PHE A 265 8.90 -7.55 23.41
C PHE A 265 9.56 -6.89 22.20
N SER A 266 8.78 -6.31 21.28
CA SER A 266 9.33 -5.63 20.10
C SER A 266 10.21 -4.44 20.48
N LEU A 267 9.82 -3.60 21.44
CA LEU A 267 10.66 -2.50 21.91
C LEU A 267 11.97 -3.00 22.56
N GLN A 268 11.90 -4.06 23.38
CA GLN A 268 13.09 -4.69 23.98
C GLN A 268 14.04 -5.23 22.91
N LEU A 269 13.51 -5.93 21.90
CA LEU A 269 14.30 -6.48 20.80
C LEU A 269 14.97 -5.40 19.94
N LEU A 270 14.27 -4.28 19.71
CA LEU A 270 14.79 -3.15 18.95
C LEU A 270 15.91 -2.42 19.72
N LEU A 271 15.75 -2.24 21.04
CA LEU A 271 16.81 -1.73 21.91
C LEU A 271 18.05 -2.62 21.92
N GLN A 272 17.87 -3.95 22.07
CA GLN A 272 18.97 -4.92 21.98
C GLN A 272 19.68 -4.89 20.63
N SER A 273 18.93 -4.56 19.58
CA SER A 273 19.48 -4.37 18.24
C SER A 273 20.22 -3.03 18.09
N GLY A 274 20.24 -2.15 19.10
CA GLY A 274 20.85 -0.81 19.03
C GLY A 274 20.06 0.13 18.12
N ILE A 275 18.74 0.16 18.28
CA ILE A 275 17.84 1.12 17.66
C ILE A 275 17.26 1.99 18.78
N ASP A 276 17.40 3.30 18.64
CA ASP A 276 16.89 4.24 19.62
C ASP A 276 15.36 4.34 19.56
N ILE A 277 14.74 4.32 20.73
CA ILE A 277 13.31 4.53 20.95
C ILE A 277 13.13 5.67 21.97
N PRO A 278 11.97 6.32 22.07
CA PRO A 278 11.69 7.23 23.17
C PRO A 278 11.81 6.51 24.52
N THR A 279 12.24 7.23 25.56
CA THR A 279 12.38 6.65 26.90
C THR A 279 11.05 6.04 27.34
N THR A 280 11.04 4.75 27.63
CA THR A 280 9.80 3.98 27.85
C THR A 280 9.91 3.18 29.14
N GLY A 281 8.98 3.43 30.06
CA GLY A 281 8.73 2.62 31.24
C GLY A 281 7.59 1.64 30.98
N PHE A 282 7.65 0.48 31.62
CA PHE A 282 6.59 -0.53 31.60
C PHE A 282 6.21 -0.89 33.02
N ALA A 283 4.91 -1.01 33.29
CA ALA A 283 4.43 -1.46 34.57
C ALA A 283 3.14 -2.30 34.44
N ASN A 284 3.05 -3.33 35.29
CA ASN A 284 1.81 -4.02 35.61
C ASN A 284 1.35 -3.55 36.99
N SER A 285 0.19 -2.91 37.07
CA SER A 285 -0.41 -2.45 38.33
C SER A 285 0.57 -1.77 39.31
N PRO A 286 1.31 -0.71 38.90
CA PRO A 286 2.36 -0.12 39.73
C PRO A 286 1.79 0.40 41.06
N LEU A 287 2.42 0.02 42.18
CA LEU A 287 2.18 0.66 43.47
C LEU A 287 2.77 2.09 43.48
N ASP A 288 3.89 2.28 42.78
CA ASP A 288 4.65 3.54 42.75
C ASP A 288 4.51 4.32 41.43
N THR A 289 3.30 4.81 41.14
CA THR A 289 2.99 5.64 39.96
C THR A 289 3.93 6.84 39.80
N ASN A 290 4.34 7.44 40.93
CA ASN A 290 5.26 8.58 40.95
C ASN A 290 6.64 8.25 40.38
N ASP A 291 7.16 7.07 40.72
CA ASP A 291 8.47 6.65 40.27
C ASP A 291 8.44 6.34 38.77
N LEU A 292 7.39 5.64 38.31
CA LEU A 292 7.17 5.35 36.89
C LEU A 292 7.13 6.62 36.02
N ILE A 293 6.49 7.71 36.51
CA ILE A 293 6.48 9.00 35.81
C ILE A 293 7.88 9.62 35.76
N LYS A 294 8.65 9.53 36.85
CA LYS A 294 10.03 10.05 36.90
C LYS A 294 10.98 9.28 35.99
N MET A 295 10.82 7.95 35.87
CA MET A 295 11.64 7.09 35.02
C MET A 295 11.67 7.55 33.56
N VAL A 296 10.59 8.17 33.07
CA VAL A 296 10.47 8.66 31.68
C VAL A 296 10.74 10.16 31.53
N GLY A 297 11.24 10.82 32.59
CA GLY A 297 11.56 12.25 32.57
C GLY A 297 10.43 13.19 33.00
N GLY A 298 9.30 12.66 33.52
CA GLY A 298 8.16 13.46 33.97
C GLY A 298 7.13 13.77 32.88
N SER A 299 6.20 14.69 33.18
CA SER A 299 5.18 15.16 32.23
C SER A 299 5.69 16.33 31.37
N PRO A 300 5.25 16.49 30.11
CA PRO A 300 4.23 15.69 29.42
C PRO A 300 4.73 14.30 29.02
N LEU A 301 3.84 13.30 29.09
CA LEU A 301 4.16 11.90 28.77
C LEU A 301 3.00 11.19 28.07
N ILE A 302 3.32 10.10 27.38
CA ILE A 302 2.37 9.23 26.69
C ILE A 302 2.10 7.97 27.52
N ILE A 303 0.83 7.63 27.70
CA ILE A 303 0.39 6.39 28.34
C ILE A 303 -0.25 5.51 27.28
N LYS A 304 0.27 4.30 27.06
CA LYS A 304 -0.23 3.33 26.09
C LYS A 304 -0.70 2.07 26.80
N LEU A 305 -1.93 1.66 26.52
CA LEU A 305 -2.41 0.32 26.84
C LEU A 305 -1.84 -0.70 25.86
N LEU A 306 -1.35 -1.82 26.39
CA LEU A 306 -0.94 -2.96 25.57
C LEU A 306 -2.13 -3.65 24.90
N GLU A 307 -3.27 -3.65 25.58
CA GLU A 307 -4.52 -4.21 25.09
C GLU A 307 -5.29 -3.17 24.27
N GLY A 308 -5.32 -3.34 22.95
CA GLY A 308 -6.06 -2.46 22.04
C GLY A 308 -5.43 -2.31 20.65
N THR A 309 -6.25 -1.95 19.67
CA THR A 309 -5.84 -1.72 18.27
C THR A 309 -6.16 -0.30 17.83
N GLN A 310 -5.40 0.25 16.87
CA GLN A 310 -5.69 1.53 16.20
C GLN A 310 -5.68 2.78 17.10
N GLY A 311 -4.75 2.88 18.06
CA GLY A 311 -4.58 4.10 18.87
C GLY A 311 -5.65 4.34 19.95
N LYS A 312 -6.66 3.46 20.05
CA LYS A 312 -7.53 3.37 21.23
C LYS A 312 -6.68 2.86 22.40
N GLY A 313 -6.50 3.70 23.40
CA GLY A 313 -5.62 3.43 24.55
C GLY A 313 -4.25 4.13 24.51
N VAL A 314 -4.04 5.13 23.63
CA VAL A 314 -2.90 6.06 23.72
C VAL A 314 -3.39 7.40 24.22
N VAL A 315 -2.88 7.85 25.37
CA VAL A 315 -3.29 9.08 26.07
C VAL A 315 -2.08 9.98 26.27
N LEU A 316 -2.19 11.25 25.92
CA LEU A 316 -1.23 12.28 26.31
C LEU A 316 -1.63 12.83 27.68
N ALA A 317 -0.74 12.74 28.65
CA ALA A 317 -0.89 13.36 29.95
C ALA A 317 0.04 14.58 30.03
N GLU A 318 -0.53 15.78 29.89
CA GLU A 318 0.23 17.04 29.89
C GLU A 318 0.79 17.39 31.26
N THR A 319 0.13 16.94 32.34
CA THR A 319 0.53 17.21 33.72
C THR A 319 0.72 15.91 34.49
N LYS A 320 1.55 15.98 35.53
CA LYS A 320 1.75 14.88 36.48
C LYS A 320 0.42 14.36 37.07
N LYS A 321 -0.48 15.26 37.49
CA LYS A 321 -1.79 14.88 38.05
C LYS A 321 -2.66 14.15 37.04
N ALA A 322 -2.65 14.57 35.78
CA ALA A 322 -3.35 13.87 34.71
C ALA A 322 -2.76 12.47 34.47
N ALA A 323 -1.43 12.35 34.48
CA ALA A 323 -0.75 11.07 34.33
C ALA A 323 -1.11 10.10 35.48
N GLU A 324 -1.05 10.57 36.73
CA GLU A 324 -1.44 9.81 37.92
C GLU A 324 -2.90 9.33 37.82
N SER A 325 -3.82 10.22 37.44
CA SER A 325 -5.24 9.89 37.29
C SER A 325 -5.46 8.77 36.26
N VAL A 326 -4.82 8.86 35.10
CA VAL A 326 -4.96 7.87 34.03
C VAL A 326 -4.31 6.54 34.43
N ILE A 327 -3.12 6.55 35.02
CA ILE A 327 -2.43 5.33 35.48
C ILE A 327 -3.26 4.62 36.57
N ASN A 328 -3.81 5.38 37.53
CA ASN A 328 -4.65 4.81 38.59
C ASN A 328 -5.96 4.22 38.04
N ALA A 329 -6.59 4.88 37.07
CA ALA A 329 -7.75 4.34 36.39
C ALA A 329 -7.43 3.00 35.71
N PHE A 330 -6.32 2.90 34.98
CA PHE A 330 -5.91 1.65 34.34
C PHE A 330 -5.47 0.57 35.32
N LYS A 331 -4.90 0.95 36.47
CA LYS A 331 -4.59 0.03 37.56
C LYS A 331 -5.84 -0.66 38.10
N SER A 332 -6.95 0.05 38.28
CA SER A 332 -8.22 -0.58 38.72
C SER A 332 -8.77 -1.62 37.74
N LEU A 333 -8.29 -1.60 36.49
CA LEU A 333 -8.64 -2.57 35.44
C LEU A 333 -7.62 -3.70 35.32
N ASN A 334 -6.61 -3.77 36.20
CA ASN A 334 -5.48 -4.71 36.13
C ASN A 334 -4.79 -4.73 34.75
N ALA A 335 -4.75 -3.58 34.07
CA ALA A 335 -4.20 -3.48 32.73
C ALA A 335 -2.67 -3.27 32.76
N ASN A 336 -1.99 -3.82 31.76
CA ASN A 336 -0.58 -3.54 31.50
C ASN A 336 -0.42 -2.16 30.82
N ILE A 337 0.51 -1.35 31.33
CA ILE A 337 0.68 0.04 30.90
C ILE A 337 2.13 0.27 30.45
N LEU A 338 2.27 0.91 29.30
CA LEU A 338 3.51 1.54 28.85
C LEU A 338 3.41 3.04 29.09
N VAL A 339 4.41 3.62 29.72
CA VAL A 339 4.58 5.07 29.89
C VAL A 339 5.78 5.48 29.06
N GLN A 340 5.67 6.53 28.26
CA GLN A 340 6.70 6.90 27.30
C GLN A 340 6.91 8.42 27.28
N GLU A 341 8.15 8.85 27.10
CA GLU A 341 8.54 10.25 26.85
C GLU A 341 7.73 10.84 25.69
N PHE A 342 7.21 12.07 25.87
CA PHE A 342 6.53 12.80 24.82
C PHE A 342 7.52 13.67 24.02
N ILE A 343 7.69 13.37 22.74
CA ILE A 343 8.56 14.12 21.83
C ILE A 343 7.83 15.37 21.30
N LYS A 344 7.83 16.43 22.10
CA LYS A 344 7.09 17.68 21.80
C LYS A 344 7.59 18.36 20.53
N GLU A 345 8.89 18.31 20.26
CA GLU A 345 9.54 18.93 19.10
C GLU A 345 9.10 18.33 17.76
N ALA A 346 8.52 17.13 17.76
CA ALA A 346 7.96 16.52 16.56
C ALA A 346 6.68 17.23 16.08
N ASN A 347 6.05 18.05 16.93
CA ASN A 347 4.89 18.87 16.61
C ASN A 347 3.75 18.08 15.92
N GLY A 348 3.41 16.90 16.48
CA GLY A 348 2.36 16.04 15.96
C GLY A 348 2.67 15.37 14.61
N LYS A 349 3.95 15.27 14.24
CA LYS A 349 4.41 14.66 12.99
C LYS A 349 5.16 13.37 13.26
N ASP A 350 4.89 12.37 12.44
CA ASP A 350 5.70 11.16 12.37
C ASP A 350 5.95 10.74 10.92
N LEU A 351 6.89 9.82 10.75
CA LEU A 351 7.26 9.24 9.48
C LEU A 351 6.82 7.79 9.48
N ARG A 352 6.14 7.36 8.41
CA ARG A 352 5.92 5.94 8.13
C ARG A 352 6.79 5.54 6.95
N LEU A 353 7.76 4.67 7.20
CA LEU A 353 8.60 4.05 6.19
C LEU A 353 8.10 2.63 5.91
N PHE A 354 7.87 2.32 4.65
CA PHE A 354 7.42 1.00 4.21
C PHE A 354 8.61 0.21 3.70
N VAL A 355 8.91 -0.89 4.39
CA VAL A 355 10.02 -1.79 4.09
C VAL A 355 9.48 -3.04 3.41
N VAL A 356 10.05 -3.39 2.27
CA VAL A 356 9.81 -4.66 1.56
C VAL A 356 11.17 -5.29 1.22
N ASP A 357 11.36 -6.54 1.63
CA ASP A 357 12.56 -7.34 1.39
C ASP A 357 13.88 -6.58 1.68
N GLY A 358 13.93 -5.94 2.86
CA GLY A 358 15.09 -5.19 3.34
C GLY A 358 15.32 -3.83 2.67
N LYS A 359 14.37 -3.32 1.88
CA LYS A 359 14.45 -2.00 1.22
C LYS A 359 13.29 -1.10 1.61
N VAL A 360 13.55 0.18 1.85
CA VAL A 360 12.50 1.19 2.01
C VAL A 360 11.94 1.56 0.63
N VAL A 361 10.76 1.06 0.30
CA VAL A 361 10.11 1.25 -1.01
C VAL A 361 9.33 2.56 -1.09
N ALA A 362 8.74 2.98 0.04
CA ALA A 362 8.03 4.25 0.17
C ALA A 362 8.16 4.82 1.58
N ALA A 363 7.95 6.13 1.68
CA ALA A 363 7.86 6.83 2.95
C ALA A 363 6.85 7.97 2.83
N MET A 364 6.11 8.22 3.91
CA MET A 364 5.23 9.38 4.03
C MET A 364 5.43 10.03 5.39
N GLN A 365 5.24 11.34 5.46
CA GLN A 365 5.03 12.03 6.73
C GLN A 365 3.55 12.06 7.01
N ARG A 366 3.15 11.70 8.23
CA ARG A 366 1.79 11.94 8.70
C ARG A 366 1.81 13.10 9.68
N GLU A 367 0.76 13.91 9.64
CA GLU A 367 0.57 15.07 10.51
C GLU A 367 -0.80 14.97 11.17
N ALA A 368 -0.82 15.14 12.49
CA ALA A 368 -2.04 15.11 13.28
C ALA A 368 -2.97 16.29 12.92
N ALA A 369 -4.27 16.11 13.13
CA ALA A 369 -5.24 17.19 12.99
C ALA A 369 -5.03 18.27 14.07
N PRO A 370 -5.48 19.53 13.86
CA PRO A 370 -5.40 20.55 14.90
C PRO A 370 -6.02 20.09 16.23
N GLY A 371 -5.25 20.16 17.31
CA GLY A 371 -5.68 19.71 18.64
C GLY A 371 -5.46 18.20 18.92
N GLU A 372 -4.92 17.45 17.96
CA GLU A 372 -4.56 16.04 18.12
C GLU A 372 -3.03 15.88 18.07
N PHE A 373 -2.47 14.94 18.84
CA PHE A 373 -1.03 14.65 18.82
C PHE A 373 -0.69 13.39 18.02
N ARG A 374 -1.70 12.55 17.75
CA ARG A 374 -1.56 11.32 16.97
C ARG A 374 -1.71 11.61 15.47
N ALA A 375 -0.69 11.25 14.72
CA ALA A 375 -0.66 11.48 13.27
C ALA A 375 -1.36 10.36 12.45
N ASN A 376 -2.13 9.47 13.08
CA ASN A 376 -2.79 8.37 12.37
C ASN A 376 -3.81 8.91 11.35
N ILE A 377 -3.69 8.50 10.07
CA ILE A 377 -4.59 8.92 8.97
C ILE A 377 -6.06 8.58 9.29
N HIS A 378 -6.33 7.41 9.90
CA HIS A 378 -7.68 7.02 10.31
C HIS A 378 -8.32 7.94 11.36
N MET A 379 -7.53 8.82 12.01
CA MET A 379 -8.00 9.82 12.98
C MET A 379 -8.10 11.23 12.38
N GLY A 380 -8.10 11.35 11.04
CA GLY A 380 -8.18 12.65 10.36
C GLY A 380 -6.83 13.33 10.12
N GLY A 381 -5.72 12.63 10.40
CA GLY A 381 -4.38 13.11 10.06
C GLY A 381 -4.17 13.19 8.55
N SER A 382 -3.34 14.15 8.11
CA SER A 382 -2.96 14.30 6.71
C SER A 382 -1.68 13.54 6.40
N ALA A 383 -1.50 13.10 5.15
CA ALA A 383 -0.30 12.43 4.68
C ALA A 383 0.35 13.23 3.54
N SER A 384 1.67 13.37 3.59
CA SER A 384 2.45 14.06 2.55
C SER A 384 3.71 13.27 2.20
N VAL A 385 4.17 13.43 0.96
CA VAL A 385 5.45 12.86 0.52
C VAL A 385 6.59 13.55 1.26
N ILE A 386 7.55 12.77 1.74
CA ILE A 386 8.74 13.30 2.41
C ILE A 386 10.03 12.64 1.93
N LYS A 387 11.09 13.44 1.88
CA LYS A 387 12.45 12.94 1.68
C LYS A 387 13.00 12.45 3.02
N VAL A 388 13.12 11.13 3.14
CA VAL A 388 13.71 10.47 4.32
C VAL A 388 15.24 10.52 4.30
N THR A 389 15.85 10.70 5.47
CA THR A 389 17.31 10.74 5.66
C THR A 389 17.93 9.35 5.61
N ALA A 390 19.26 9.28 5.47
CA ALA A 390 19.98 8.01 5.51
C ALA A 390 19.85 7.31 6.88
N ALA A 391 19.85 8.08 7.97
CA ALA A 391 19.66 7.57 9.33
C ALA A 391 18.27 6.95 9.51
N GLU A 392 17.21 7.63 9.05
CA GLU A 392 15.83 7.12 9.10
C GLU A 392 15.66 5.83 8.30
N LYS A 393 16.22 5.77 7.09
CA LYS A 393 16.21 4.53 6.28
C LYS A 393 16.95 3.39 6.97
N LYS A 394 18.10 3.68 7.57
CA LYS A 394 18.91 2.67 8.30
C LYS A 394 18.14 2.11 9.48
N ILE A 395 17.46 2.94 10.26
CA ILE A 395 16.60 2.51 11.37
C ILE A 395 15.48 1.59 10.85
N ALA A 396 14.75 2.00 9.80
CA ALA A 396 13.65 1.20 9.28
C ALA A 396 14.09 -0.18 8.77
N ILE A 397 15.18 -0.25 8.00
CA ILE A 397 15.72 -1.52 7.50
C ILE A 397 16.21 -2.41 8.65
N LYS A 398 16.92 -1.81 9.62
CA LYS A 398 17.44 -2.54 10.79
C LYS A 398 16.32 -3.07 11.68
N ALA A 399 15.25 -2.30 11.86
CA ALA A 399 14.08 -2.71 12.63
C ALA A 399 13.33 -3.88 11.97
N ALA A 400 13.06 -3.78 10.67
CA ALA A 400 12.44 -4.86 9.92
C ALA A 400 13.28 -6.15 9.97
N LYS A 401 14.61 -6.02 9.84
CA LYS A 401 15.55 -7.15 9.96
C LYS A 401 15.57 -7.76 11.36
N ALA A 402 15.61 -6.94 12.41
CA ALA A 402 15.64 -7.41 13.80
C ALA A 402 14.41 -8.28 14.15
N MET A 403 13.26 -7.97 13.54
CA MET A 403 12.00 -8.66 13.78
C MET A 403 11.67 -9.73 12.72
N ASP A 404 12.62 -10.02 11.82
CA ASP A 404 12.43 -10.94 10.68
C ASP A 404 11.19 -10.63 9.82
N LEU A 405 10.87 -9.35 9.65
CA LEU A 405 9.76 -8.89 8.83
C LEU A 405 10.24 -8.56 7.41
N LYS A 406 9.76 -9.34 6.44
CA LYS A 406 9.95 -9.08 5.01
C LYS A 406 9.13 -7.90 4.54
N VAL A 407 7.95 -7.69 5.10
CA VAL A 407 7.09 -6.52 4.86
C VAL A 407 6.79 -5.85 6.19
N ALA A 408 7.17 -4.58 6.33
CA ALA A 408 6.95 -3.84 7.57
C ALA A 408 6.60 -2.37 7.31
N GLY A 409 5.70 -1.82 8.12
CA GLY A 409 5.56 -0.37 8.27
C GLY A 409 6.28 0.05 9.55
N VAL A 410 7.32 0.87 9.42
CA VAL A 410 8.12 1.37 10.54
C VAL A 410 7.79 2.83 10.79
N ASP A 411 7.39 3.13 12.02
CA ASP A 411 7.10 4.49 12.44
C ASP A 411 8.28 5.09 13.16
N ILE A 412 8.66 6.29 12.74
CA ILE A 412 9.79 7.03 13.26
C ILE A 412 9.33 8.44 13.60
N ILE A 413 9.79 8.95 14.73
CA ILE A 413 9.61 10.34 15.14
C ILE A 413 10.95 11.06 15.12
N ARG A 414 10.96 12.31 14.65
CA ARG A 414 12.17 13.14 14.70
C ARG A 414 12.25 13.81 16.06
N SER A 415 13.37 13.64 16.75
CA SER A 415 13.66 14.31 18.01
C SER A 415 14.95 15.12 17.92
N SER A 416 15.18 15.96 18.93
CA SER A 416 16.45 16.67 19.13
C SER A 416 17.66 15.73 19.27
N LYS A 417 17.45 14.48 19.72
CA LYS A 417 18.48 13.43 19.86
C LYS A 417 18.70 12.62 18.57
N GLY A 418 17.94 12.90 17.51
CA GLY A 418 17.91 12.12 16.27
C GLY A 418 16.58 11.38 16.05
N PRO A 419 16.47 10.57 14.99
CA PRO A 419 15.28 9.78 14.70
C PRO A 419 15.10 8.65 15.73
N LEU A 420 13.92 8.57 16.34
CA LEU A 420 13.54 7.53 17.30
C LEU A 420 12.45 6.64 16.71
N LEU A 421 12.53 5.32 16.91
CA LEU A 421 11.51 4.39 16.45
C LEU A 421 10.33 4.36 17.42
N LEU A 422 9.11 4.46 16.88
CA LEU A 422 7.85 4.42 17.64
C LEU A 422 7.20 3.04 17.65
N GLU A 423 7.01 2.44 16.48
CA GLU A 423 6.36 1.13 16.30
C GLU A 423 6.79 0.45 15.00
N VAL A 424 6.68 -0.88 14.96
CA VAL A 424 6.85 -1.69 13.74
C VAL A 424 5.60 -2.53 13.53
N ASN A 425 5.01 -2.42 12.35
CA ASN A 425 3.79 -3.12 11.97
C ASN A 425 4.05 -4.18 10.91
N SER A 426 3.68 -5.42 11.20
CA SER A 426 3.77 -6.57 10.27
C SER A 426 2.69 -6.65 9.19
N SER A 427 1.61 -5.87 9.31
CA SER A 427 0.52 -5.82 8.31
C SER A 427 0.10 -4.36 8.05
N PRO A 428 1.02 -3.51 7.58
CA PRO A 428 0.76 -2.08 7.36
C PRO A 428 -0.28 -1.88 6.24
N GLY A 429 -1.15 -0.88 6.39
CA GLY A 429 -2.11 -0.52 5.34
C GLY A 429 -1.43 0.14 4.13
N LEU A 430 -1.97 -0.12 2.93
CA LEU A 430 -1.45 0.39 1.65
C LEU A 430 -2.09 1.71 1.21
N GLU A 431 -3.36 1.93 1.54
CA GLU A 431 -4.15 3.06 1.00
C GLU A 431 -3.52 4.43 1.22
N GLY A 432 -3.15 4.74 2.47
CA GLY A 432 -2.56 6.03 2.80
C GLY A 432 -1.20 6.25 2.13
N ILE A 433 -0.38 5.20 2.01
CA ILE A 433 0.98 5.34 1.49
C ILE A 433 1.04 5.29 -0.03
N GLU A 434 0.25 4.44 -0.69
CA GLU A 434 0.10 4.43 -2.14
C GLU A 434 -0.59 5.72 -2.61
N GLY A 435 -1.62 6.18 -1.89
CA GLY A 435 -2.29 7.45 -2.19
C GLY A 435 -1.37 8.67 -2.03
N ALA A 436 -0.52 8.70 -1.00
CA ALA A 436 0.42 9.80 -0.81
C ALA A 436 1.61 9.77 -1.78
N THR A 437 2.16 8.58 -2.07
CA THR A 437 3.42 8.46 -2.83
C THR A 437 3.25 8.10 -4.30
N HIS A 438 2.05 7.67 -4.70
CA HIS A 438 1.71 7.14 -6.03
C HIS A 438 2.57 5.94 -6.48
N LYS A 439 3.25 5.28 -5.54
CA LYS A 439 4.08 4.10 -5.79
C LYS A 439 3.26 2.82 -5.67
N ASP A 440 3.58 1.82 -6.49
CA ASP A 440 2.99 0.48 -6.46
C ASP A 440 3.65 -0.38 -5.36
N ILE A 441 3.12 -0.29 -4.13
CA ILE A 441 3.66 -1.02 -2.97
C ILE A 441 3.19 -2.46 -2.96
N ALA A 442 1.95 -2.71 -3.40
CA ALA A 442 1.46 -4.07 -3.57
C ALA A 442 2.31 -4.86 -4.58
N GLY A 443 2.69 -4.25 -5.71
CA GLY A 443 3.59 -4.87 -6.68
C GLY A 443 4.97 -5.16 -6.13
N GLU A 444 5.54 -4.27 -5.30
CA GLU A 444 6.79 -4.57 -4.59
C GLU A 444 6.67 -5.76 -3.64
N MET A 445 5.52 -5.95 -2.98
CA MET A 445 5.26 -7.14 -2.15
C MET A 445 5.24 -8.43 -3.01
N ILE A 446 4.61 -8.40 -4.19
CA ILE A 446 4.59 -9.55 -5.09
C ILE A 446 5.99 -9.84 -5.66
N LYS A 447 6.76 -8.80 -6.03
CA LYS A 447 8.17 -8.95 -6.45
C LYS A 447 9.03 -9.62 -5.37
N ALA A 448 8.78 -9.33 -4.10
CA ALA A 448 9.47 -9.99 -3.01
C ALA A 448 9.18 -11.50 -2.94
N ILE A 449 7.95 -11.91 -3.29
CA ILE A 449 7.58 -13.33 -3.41
C ILE A 449 8.28 -13.95 -4.62
N GLU A 450 8.17 -13.35 -5.80
CA GLU A 450 8.81 -13.84 -7.04
C GLU A 450 10.31 -14.07 -6.87
N LYS A 451 11.00 -13.12 -6.21
CA LYS A 451 12.44 -13.22 -5.93
C LYS A 451 12.79 -14.45 -5.09
N ASN A 452 11.91 -14.86 -4.16
CA ASN A 452 12.09 -16.08 -3.38
C ASN A 452 12.07 -17.34 -4.27
N PHE A 453 11.29 -17.32 -5.34
CA PHE A 453 11.21 -18.39 -6.34
C PHE A 453 12.19 -18.21 -7.51
N LYS A 454 13.11 -17.24 -7.43
CA LYS A 454 14.07 -16.86 -8.49
C LYS A 454 13.38 -16.51 -9.82
N ILE A 455 12.15 -16.03 -9.76
CA ILE A 455 11.40 -15.51 -10.90
C ILE A 455 11.90 -14.08 -11.15
N LYS A 456 12.42 -13.82 -12.35
CA LYS A 456 12.91 -12.50 -12.78
C LYS A 456 11.81 -11.64 -13.36
#